data_AF-A0A0B0S927-F1
#
_entry.id   AF-A0A0B0S927-F1
#
_cell.length_a   1.000
_cell.length_b   1.000
_cell.length_c   1.000
_cell.angle_alpha   90.00
_cell.angle_beta   90.00
_cell.angle_gamma   90.00
#
_symmetry.space_group_name_H-M   'P 1'
#
loop_
_entity.id
_entity.type
_entity.pdbx_description
1 polymer ?
#
loop_
_entity_poly.entity_id
_entity_poly.type
_entity_poly.pdbx_seq_one_letter_code
_entity_poly.pdbx_strand_id
1 'polypeptide(L)'
;MRKLAAFGLFLLWALAQEVVVYPGFAEVKEPVRLPPSAWVYLAGEKLAKIVPGSLRLLGVEEEERLFQGTAVLFRYRGEGKAWLRYLYTGLTGEVFYTLEEGRLTAWARLRLEGEALEAQRLVLLLGEVNLLPAKALPEAALRAFGEVPENPFGLFRYELPPRKLLPGTTEIPFQRALVAPTRLLRYQGPFRTEARIPLERGYRFQAPFPLAPSASEVVEEGLFLGQGRLPATLEGSTAELWLGQDPRARLERTFRLLTQSEQEATYLVETRLENPYPYPVTLLLAESFPKPFRLDFPGATPLPEGYRLELPLKPKEAKTLAYRLTLPR
;
A
#
# COMPACT_ATOMS: atom_id res chain seq x y z
N MET A 1 42.34 -1.65 -51.66
CA MET A 1 41.67 -0.54 -50.94
C MET A 1 40.93 -1.12 -49.74
N ARG A 2 41.47 -0.93 -48.53
CA ARG A 2 40.88 -1.43 -47.27
C ARG A 2 39.77 -0.47 -46.83
N LYS A 3 38.51 -0.93 -46.79
CA LYS A 3 37.40 -0.19 -46.15
C LYS A 3 37.54 -0.34 -44.64
N LEU A 4 37.92 0.75 -43.97
CA LEU A 4 37.89 0.87 -42.52
C LEU A 4 36.43 0.95 -42.07
N ALA A 5 35.99 -0.08 -41.34
CA ALA A 5 34.75 -0.05 -40.59
C ALA A 5 34.92 0.88 -39.39
N ALA A 6 34.20 1.99 -39.39
CA ALA A 6 34.11 2.88 -38.23
C ALA A 6 33.11 2.28 -37.24
N PHE A 7 33.60 1.45 -36.31
CA PHE A 7 32.88 1.10 -35.09
C PHE A 7 32.92 2.32 -34.17
N GLY A 8 31.91 3.18 -34.28
CA GLY A 8 31.70 4.28 -33.35
C GLY A 8 31.24 3.75 -32.00
N LEU A 9 32.17 3.62 -31.05
CA LEU A 9 31.86 3.49 -29.63
C LEU A 9 31.22 4.81 -29.18
N PHE A 10 29.89 4.87 -29.17
CA PHE A 10 29.18 5.96 -28.50
C PHE A 10 29.25 5.71 -27.00
N LEU A 11 30.03 6.56 -26.33
CA LEU A 11 30.05 6.72 -24.88
C LEU A 11 28.61 6.75 -24.35
N LEU A 12 28.33 5.87 -23.40
CA LEU A 12 27.11 5.82 -22.59
C LEU A 12 26.98 7.14 -21.82
N TRP A 13 26.42 8.17 -22.44
CA TRP A 13 25.81 9.26 -21.69
C TRP A 13 24.68 8.61 -20.90
N ALA A 14 24.68 8.79 -19.58
CA ALA A 14 23.54 8.40 -18.76
C ALA A 14 22.34 9.24 -19.22
N LEU A 15 21.56 8.66 -20.13
CA LEU A 15 20.42 9.33 -20.75
C LEU A 15 19.32 9.39 -19.71
N ALA A 16 18.85 10.61 -19.41
CA ALA A 16 17.87 10.92 -18.38
C ALA A 16 16.64 10.00 -18.42
N GLN A 17 16.60 8.97 -17.57
CA GLN A 17 15.52 7.97 -17.64
C GLN A 17 14.29 8.48 -16.88
N GLU A 18 13.10 8.24 -17.46
CA GLU A 18 11.86 8.27 -16.69
C GLU A 18 11.54 6.84 -16.24
N VAL A 19 11.39 6.66 -14.93
CA VAL A 19 11.13 5.36 -14.31
C VAL A 19 9.85 5.44 -13.49
N VAL A 20 8.89 4.60 -13.84
CA VAL A 20 7.65 4.40 -13.07
C VAL A 20 7.69 3.00 -12.48
N VAL A 21 7.72 2.89 -11.16
CA VAL A 21 7.83 1.62 -10.44
C VAL A 21 6.47 1.18 -9.93
N TYR A 22 6.18 -0.10 -10.10
CA TYR A 22 4.99 -0.80 -9.63
C TYR A 22 5.41 -1.92 -8.65
N PRO A 23 4.45 -2.58 -7.93
CA PRO A 23 4.77 -3.69 -7.04
C PRO A 23 5.53 -4.85 -7.67
N GLY A 24 5.33 -5.12 -8.96
CA GLY A 24 5.90 -6.29 -9.64
C GLY A 24 6.84 -5.99 -10.81
N PHE A 25 6.96 -4.74 -11.26
CA PHE A 25 7.78 -4.34 -12.40
C PHE A 25 7.97 -2.82 -12.43
N ALA A 26 8.73 -2.31 -13.38
CA ALA A 26 8.81 -0.89 -13.69
C ALA A 26 8.60 -0.62 -15.17
N GLU A 27 7.99 0.51 -15.52
CA GLU A 27 8.09 1.09 -16.85
C GLU A 27 9.32 1.99 -16.90
N VAL A 28 10.21 1.75 -17.86
CA VAL A 28 11.39 2.58 -18.07
C VAL A 28 11.31 3.21 -19.45
N LYS A 29 11.56 4.52 -19.51
CA LYS A 29 11.74 5.29 -20.74
C LYS A 29 13.14 5.87 -20.77
N GLU A 30 13.92 5.43 -21.75
CA GLU A 30 15.28 5.91 -21.96
C GLU A 30 15.30 6.83 -23.19
N PRO A 31 15.79 8.07 -23.09
CA PRO A 31 15.93 8.91 -24.25
C PRO A 31 17.01 8.31 -25.14
N VAL A 32 16.77 8.21 -26.44
CA VAL A 32 17.74 7.71 -27.41
C VAL A 32 17.82 8.67 -28.60
N ARG A 33 18.99 8.70 -29.24
CA ARG A 33 19.15 9.38 -30.52
C ARG A 33 19.30 8.33 -31.61
N LEU A 34 18.27 8.21 -32.43
CA LEU A 34 18.15 7.19 -33.45
C LEU A 34 18.86 7.64 -34.75
N PRO A 35 19.74 6.81 -35.33
CA PRO A 35 20.20 7.00 -36.71
C PRO A 35 19.05 6.78 -37.72
N PRO A 36 19.24 7.10 -39.01
CA PRO A 36 18.24 6.78 -40.03
C PRO A 36 17.99 5.28 -40.15
N SER A 37 16.72 4.92 -40.38
CA SER A 37 16.25 3.59 -40.82
C SER A 37 16.36 2.42 -39.86
N ALA A 38 17.48 2.26 -39.14
CA ALA A 38 17.68 1.10 -38.27
C ALA A 38 18.64 1.35 -37.11
N TRP A 39 18.36 0.71 -35.98
CA TRP A 39 19.18 0.80 -34.77
C TRP A 39 19.24 -0.54 -34.03
N VAL A 40 20.42 -0.88 -33.51
CA VAL A 40 20.62 -2.08 -32.69
C VAL A 40 20.68 -1.68 -31.23
N TYR A 41 19.75 -2.17 -30.43
CA TYR A 41 19.75 -2.06 -28.98
C TYR A 41 20.50 -3.26 -28.37
N LEU A 42 21.63 -2.98 -27.73
CA LEU A 42 22.43 -3.96 -27.00
C LEU A 42 21.96 -4.01 -25.54
N ALA A 43 20.99 -4.88 -25.27
CA ALA A 43 20.35 -4.98 -23.96
C ALA A 43 21.12 -5.89 -22.99
N GLY A 44 22.00 -6.77 -23.48
CA GLY A 44 22.70 -7.71 -22.61
C GLY A 44 21.73 -8.62 -21.87
N GLU A 45 22.04 -8.90 -20.60
CA GLU A 45 21.18 -9.71 -19.72
C GLU A 45 19.87 -9.01 -19.34
N LYS A 46 19.82 -7.68 -19.44
CA LYS A 46 18.61 -6.88 -19.16
C LYS A 46 17.42 -7.33 -20.01
N LEU A 47 17.67 -7.81 -21.24
CA LEU A 47 16.64 -8.28 -22.15
C LEU A 47 15.81 -9.43 -21.56
N ALA A 48 16.42 -10.30 -20.76
CA ALA A 48 15.74 -11.43 -20.12
C ALA A 48 14.72 -10.97 -19.06
N LYS A 49 14.85 -9.75 -18.56
CA LYS A 49 13.93 -9.13 -17.59
C LYS A 49 13.02 -8.08 -18.22
N ILE A 50 13.05 -7.93 -19.54
CA ILE A 50 12.09 -7.11 -20.27
C ILE A 50 10.86 -7.97 -20.57
N VAL A 51 9.68 -7.49 -20.22
CA VAL A 51 8.42 -8.20 -20.50
C VAL A 51 8.29 -8.37 -22.02
N PRO A 52 8.08 -9.60 -22.53
CA PRO A 52 7.90 -9.84 -23.96
C PRO A 52 6.82 -8.94 -24.55
N GLY A 53 7.11 -8.33 -25.70
CA GLY A 53 6.18 -7.42 -26.37
C GLY A 53 6.06 -6.03 -25.76
N SER A 54 6.78 -5.69 -24.68
CA SER A 54 6.73 -4.35 -24.06
C SER A 54 7.72 -3.32 -24.62
N LEU A 55 8.86 -3.79 -25.13
CA LEU A 55 9.91 -2.94 -25.71
C LEU A 55 9.35 -2.13 -26.89
N ARG A 56 9.61 -0.83 -27.01
CA ARG A 56 9.06 0.04 -28.08
C ARG A 56 9.99 1.22 -28.34
N LEU A 57 10.08 1.64 -29.59
CA LEU A 57 10.56 2.97 -29.94
C LEU A 57 9.37 3.93 -30.04
N LEU A 58 9.45 5.06 -29.35
CA LEU A 58 8.48 6.15 -29.41
C LEU A 58 9.12 7.36 -30.11
N GLY A 59 8.38 8.01 -30.99
CA GLY A 59 8.86 9.13 -31.81
C GLY A 59 9.32 8.74 -33.22
N VAL A 60 9.26 7.46 -33.58
CA VAL A 60 9.47 6.93 -34.93
C VAL A 60 8.38 5.92 -35.28
N GLU A 61 8.20 5.64 -36.57
CA GLU A 61 7.28 4.60 -37.04
C GLU A 61 8.05 3.28 -37.17
N GLU A 62 7.86 2.36 -36.22
CA GLU A 62 8.52 1.05 -36.23
C GLU A 62 7.94 0.15 -37.33
N GLU A 63 8.81 -0.35 -38.22
CA GLU A 63 8.45 -1.27 -39.31
C GLU A 63 8.69 -2.73 -38.92
N GLU A 64 9.82 -3.02 -38.25
CA GLU A 64 10.22 -4.38 -37.90
C GLU A 64 11.08 -4.39 -36.64
N ARG A 65 10.99 -5.49 -35.89
CA ARG A 65 11.88 -5.77 -34.77
C ARG A 65 12.34 -7.22 -34.74
N LEU A 66 13.66 -7.43 -34.70
CA LEU A 66 14.28 -8.74 -34.69
C LEU A 66 15.09 -8.93 -33.40
N PHE A 67 14.73 -9.96 -32.63
CA PHE A 67 15.45 -10.35 -31.41
C PHE A 67 16.57 -11.33 -31.77
N GLN A 68 17.80 -11.03 -31.37
CA GLN A 68 18.99 -11.85 -31.63
C GLN A 68 19.82 -11.98 -30.36
N GLY A 69 19.59 -13.07 -29.61
CA GLY A 69 20.28 -13.30 -28.34
C GLY A 69 20.03 -12.18 -27.34
N THR A 70 21.06 -11.40 -27.04
CA THR A 70 21.03 -10.26 -26.11
C THR A 70 20.85 -8.89 -26.79
N ALA A 71 20.58 -8.88 -28.09
CA ALA A 71 20.40 -7.69 -28.91
C ALA A 71 19.04 -7.66 -29.60
N VAL A 72 18.59 -6.45 -29.92
CA VAL A 72 17.36 -6.22 -30.68
C VAL A 72 17.65 -5.25 -31.82
N LEU A 73 17.41 -5.67 -33.06
CA LEU A 73 17.45 -4.80 -34.23
C LEU A 73 16.06 -4.20 -34.46
N PHE A 74 15.98 -2.88 -34.51
CA PHE A 74 14.80 -2.14 -34.93
C PHE A 74 14.99 -1.62 -36.35
N ARG A 75 13.95 -1.72 -37.18
CA ARG A 75 13.80 -0.98 -38.44
C ARG A 75 12.62 -0.04 -38.33
N TYR A 76 12.77 1.19 -38.77
CA TYR A 76 11.77 2.24 -38.59
C TYR A 76 11.91 3.35 -39.63
N ARG A 77 10.84 4.15 -39.80
CA ARG A 77 10.86 5.41 -40.54
C ARG A 77 11.00 6.59 -39.59
N GLY A 78 11.89 7.53 -39.94
CA GLY A 78 12.25 8.68 -39.13
C GLY A 78 13.68 8.61 -38.61
N GLU A 79 14.10 9.66 -37.89
CA GLU A 79 15.43 9.79 -37.28
C GLU A 79 15.38 10.81 -36.13
N GLY A 80 16.44 10.87 -35.32
CA GLY A 80 16.61 11.93 -34.32
C GLY A 80 16.22 11.52 -32.91
N LYS A 81 15.63 12.44 -32.13
CA LYS A 81 15.29 12.21 -30.72
C LYS A 81 14.08 11.27 -30.61
N ALA A 82 14.23 10.20 -29.86
CA ALA A 82 13.18 9.22 -29.62
C ALA A 82 13.30 8.68 -28.18
N TRP A 83 12.37 7.80 -27.80
CA TRP A 83 12.40 7.11 -26.52
C TRP A 83 12.34 5.60 -26.71
N LEU A 84 13.21 4.88 -25.99
CA LEU A 84 13.07 3.45 -25.80
C LEU A 84 12.22 3.22 -24.55
N ARG A 85 11.02 2.67 -24.72
CA ARG A 85 10.14 2.29 -23.60
C ARG A 85 10.11 0.78 -23.43
N TYR A 86 10.17 0.28 -22.21
CA TYR A 86 9.93 -1.14 -21.93
C TYR A 86 9.42 -1.36 -20.50
N LEU A 87 8.79 -2.51 -20.26
CA LEU A 87 8.44 -2.96 -18.93
C LEU A 87 9.54 -3.90 -18.42
N TYR A 88 10.02 -3.64 -17.21
CA TYR A 88 11.19 -4.26 -16.62
C TYR A 88 10.85 -4.94 -15.31
N THR A 89 10.96 -6.27 -15.26
CA THR A 89 10.67 -7.07 -14.05
C THR A 89 11.82 -7.09 -13.05
N GLY A 90 13.00 -6.58 -13.44
CA GLY A 90 14.16 -6.46 -12.55
C GLY A 90 14.07 -5.29 -11.58
N LEU A 91 13.04 -4.45 -11.64
CA LEU A 91 12.82 -3.36 -10.68
C LEU A 91 11.40 -3.46 -10.12
N THR A 92 11.27 -3.54 -8.80
CA THR A 92 9.99 -3.53 -8.10
C THR A 92 10.00 -2.50 -6.97
N GLY A 93 8.80 -2.08 -6.53
CA GLY A 93 8.67 -1.07 -5.50
C GLY A 93 7.47 -1.29 -4.59
N GLU A 94 7.67 -1.06 -3.30
CA GLU A 94 6.61 -1.03 -2.29
C GLU A 94 6.69 0.25 -1.47
N VAL A 95 5.58 0.64 -0.84
CA VAL A 95 5.59 1.66 0.22
C VAL A 95 5.54 0.97 1.57
N PHE A 96 6.07 1.59 2.60
CA PHE A 96 5.72 1.29 3.99
C PHE A 96 5.76 2.58 4.80
N TYR A 97 5.19 2.55 6.00
CA TYR A 97 5.09 3.75 6.83
C TYR A 97 5.74 3.53 8.19
N THR A 98 6.26 4.59 8.78
CA THR A 98 6.70 4.61 10.17
C THR A 98 6.01 5.75 10.90
N LEU A 99 5.34 5.45 12.00
CA LEU A 99 4.78 6.43 12.93
C LEU A 99 5.68 6.50 14.17
N GLU A 100 6.45 7.57 14.28
CA GLU A 100 7.43 7.76 15.34
C GLU A 100 7.17 9.10 16.04
N GLU A 101 6.82 9.10 17.33
CA GLU A 101 6.56 10.33 18.11
C GLU A 101 5.59 11.32 17.44
N GLY A 102 4.51 10.81 16.84
CA GLY A 102 3.54 11.65 16.11
C GLY A 102 4.04 12.14 14.75
N ARG A 103 5.17 11.64 14.23
CA ARG A 103 5.64 11.90 12.87
C ARG A 103 5.41 10.68 12.00
N LEU A 104 4.55 10.83 11.00
CA LEU A 104 4.33 9.82 9.96
C LEU A 104 5.33 10.03 8.83
N THR A 105 6.09 9.00 8.48
CA THR A 105 6.98 8.98 7.32
C THR A 105 6.56 7.89 6.35
N ALA A 106 6.43 8.24 5.08
CA ALA A 106 6.28 7.27 4.00
C ALA A 106 7.64 6.95 3.38
N TRP A 107 7.89 5.66 3.20
CA TRP A 107 9.12 5.11 2.67
C TRP A 107 8.84 4.31 1.41
N ALA A 108 9.62 4.51 0.38
CA ALA A 108 9.63 3.66 -0.81
C ALA A 108 10.76 2.65 -0.64
N ARG A 109 10.45 1.35 -0.71
CA ARG A 109 11.45 0.29 -0.82
C ARG A 109 11.49 -0.18 -2.26
N LEU A 110 12.60 0.10 -2.93
CA LEU A 110 12.84 -0.28 -4.32
C LEU A 110 13.83 -1.43 -4.35
N ARG A 111 13.49 -2.53 -5.04
CA ARG A 111 14.39 -3.65 -5.27
C ARG A 111 14.79 -3.68 -6.74
N LEU A 112 16.08 -3.49 -7.00
CA LEU A 112 16.67 -3.53 -8.33
C LEU A 112 17.57 -4.75 -8.46
N GLU A 113 17.39 -5.50 -9.54
CA GLU A 113 18.24 -6.61 -9.94
C GLU A 113 18.80 -6.33 -11.33
N GLY A 114 20.12 -6.45 -11.52
CA GLY A 114 20.76 -6.21 -12.80
C GLY A 114 21.66 -4.98 -12.75
N GLU A 115 21.57 -4.12 -13.75
CA GLU A 115 22.41 -2.92 -13.87
C GLU A 115 21.80 -1.73 -13.13
N ALA A 116 22.66 -0.77 -12.74
CA ALA A 116 22.21 0.48 -12.14
C ALA A 116 21.35 1.29 -13.12
N LEU A 117 20.31 1.95 -12.60
CA LEU A 117 19.41 2.81 -13.38
C LEU A 117 19.53 4.26 -12.92
N GLU A 118 19.56 5.21 -13.86
CA GLU A 118 19.65 6.63 -13.55
C GLU A 118 18.30 7.32 -13.80
N ALA A 119 17.47 7.34 -12.76
CA ALA A 119 16.12 7.88 -12.83
C ALA A 119 16.15 9.39 -12.57
N GLN A 120 16.02 10.18 -13.64
CA GLN A 120 15.85 11.64 -13.56
C GLN A 120 14.41 12.01 -13.21
N ARG A 121 13.47 11.12 -13.52
CA ARG A 121 12.11 11.16 -13.00
C ARG A 121 11.79 9.78 -12.43
N LEU A 122 11.40 9.75 -11.15
CA LEU A 122 11.08 8.51 -10.45
C LEU A 122 9.70 8.62 -9.83
N VAL A 123 8.80 7.72 -10.22
CA VAL A 123 7.43 7.66 -9.70
C VAL A 123 7.19 6.26 -9.15
N LEU A 124 6.57 6.16 -7.99
CA LEU A 124 6.04 4.91 -7.45
C LEU A 124 4.52 4.91 -7.60
N LEU A 125 3.98 3.92 -8.29
CA LEU A 125 2.55 3.67 -8.44
C LEU A 125 2.15 2.42 -7.67
N LEU A 126 1.21 2.53 -6.74
CA LEU A 126 0.70 1.41 -5.94
C LEU A 126 -0.78 1.15 -6.19
N GLY A 127 -1.14 -0.13 -6.20
CA GLY A 127 -2.47 -0.64 -6.52
C GLY A 127 -2.37 -1.86 -7.43
N GLU A 128 -3.50 -2.38 -7.88
CA GLU A 128 -3.51 -3.56 -8.76
C GLU A 128 -3.17 -3.17 -10.20
N VAL A 129 -2.00 -3.61 -10.66
CA VAL A 129 -1.57 -3.49 -12.06
C VAL A 129 -1.13 -4.87 -12.54
N ASN A 130 -1.94 -5.49 -13.38
CA ASN A 130 -1.70 -6.85 -13.86
C ASN A 130 -0.94 -6.84 -15.18
N LEU A 131 0.21 -7.53 -15.20
CA LEU A 131 0.86 -7.92 -16.45
C LEU A 131 0.12 -9.15 -17.00
N LEU A 132 -0.52 -9.01 -18.16
CA LEU A 132 -1.09 -10.17 -18.84
C LEU A 132 0.04 -11.13 -19.26
N PRO A 133 -0.11 -12.45 -19.04
CA PRO A 133 0.86 -13.42 -19.50
C PRO A 133 0.96 -13.33 -21.04
N ALA A 134 2.18 -13.46 -21.56
CA ALA A 134 2.53 -13.24 -22.98
C ALA A 134 1.72 -14.08 -24.00
N LYS A 135 0.94 -15.08 -23.55
CA LYS A 135 0.07 -15.91 -24.40
C LYS A 135 -1.31 -15.29 -24.71
N ALA A 136 -1.67 -14.13 -24.17
CA ALA A 136 -3.06 -13.64 -24.20
C ALA A 136 -3.25 -12.20 -24.73
N LEU A 137 -2.35 -11.67 -25.56
CA LEU A 137 -2.48 -10.30 -26.06
C LEU A 137 -2.69 -10.24 -27.59
N PRO A 138 -3.89 -9.87 -28.06
CA PRO A 138 -4.11 -9.41 -29.43
C PRO A 138 -3.33 -8.11 -29.70
N GLU A 139 -2.82 -7.93 -30.92
CA GLU A 139 -2.06 -6.73 -31.34
C GLU A 139 -2.78 -5.40 -31.06
N ALA A 140 -4.11 -5.40 -31.02
CA ALA A 140 -4.92 -4.23 -30.71
C ALA A 140 -4.79 -3.75 -29.24
N ALA A 141 -4.58 -4.65 -28.27
CA ALA A 141 -4.36 -4.29 -26.87
C ALA A 141 -2.96 -3.66 -26.65
N LEU A 142 -2.03 -3.89 -27.58
CA LEU A 142 -0.65 -3.38 -27.54
C LEU A 142 -0.52 -1.93 -28.04
N ARG A 143 -1.56 -1.34 -28.64
CA ARG A 143 -1.57 0.04 -29.17
C ARG A 143 -1.99 1.10 -28.15
N ALA A 144 -2.54 0.72 -27.00
CA ALA A 144 -3.18 1.65 -26.05
C ALA A 144 -2.24 2.31 -25.01
N PHE A 145 -0.92 2.23 -25.19
CA PHE A 145 0.03 2.84 -24.26
C PHE A 145 0.42 4.25 -24.72
N GLY A 146 -0.55 5.17 -24.64
CA GLY A 146 -0.35 6.62 -24.73
C GLY A 146 0.05 7.22 -23.37
N GLU A 147 0.21 8.55 -23.32
CA GLU A 147 0.62 9.31 -22.14
C GLU A 147 -0.08 8.85 -20.85
N VAL A 148 0.72 8.72 -19.77
CA VAL A 148 0.21 8.34 -18.45
C VAL A 148 -0.75 9.43 -17.99
N PRO A 149 -2.03 9.12 -17.70
CA PRO A 149 -2.96 10.11 -17.13
C PRO A 149 -2.35 10.74 -15.87
N GLU A 150 -2.64 12.03 -15.60
CA GLU A 150 -2.19 12.70 -14.37
C GLU A 150 -2.59 11.92 -13.11
N ASN A 151 -3.78 11.30 -13.13
CA ASN A 151 -4.24 10.40 -12.07
C ASN A 151 -4.68 9.04 -12.65
N PRO A 152 -3.87 7.98 -12.51
CA PRO A 152 -4.29 6.64 -12.89
C PRO A 152 -5.46 6.15 -12.02
N PHE A 153 -6.57 5.75 -12.67
CA PHE A 153 -7.77 5.27 -11.98
C PHE A 153 -7.44 4.13 -11.00
N GLY A 154 -7.65 4.38 -9.70
CA GLY A 154 -7.47 3.38 -8.65
C GLY A 154 -6.03 3.12 -8.20
N LEU A 155 -5.04 3.91 -8.65
CA LEU A 155 -3.65 3.79 -8.19
C LEU A 155 -3.23 4.98 -7.32
N PHE A 156 -2.41 4.72 -6.32
CA PHE A 156 -1.73 5.74 -5.52
C PHE A 156 -0.44 6.14 -6.22
N ARG A 157 -0.25 7.45 -6.42
CA ARG A 157 0.93 7.99 -7.09
C ARG A 157 1.81 8.77 -6.12
N TYR A 158 3.08 8.40 -6.09
CA TYR A 158 4.11 9.06 -5.29
C TYR A 158 5.28 9.48 -6.17
N GLU A 159 5.61 10.75 -6.14
CA GLU A 159 6.83 11.25 -6.79
C GLU A 159 8.00 11.08 -5.84
N LEU A 160 9.07 10.44 -6.33
CA LEU A 160 10.28 10.18 -5.56
C LEU A 160 11.42 11.09 -6.06
N PRO A 161 12.37 11.46 -5.20
CA PRO A 161 13.53 12.24 -5.61
C PRO A 161 14.32 11.55 -6.73
N PRO A 162 14.73 12.29 -7.78
CA PRO A 162 15.61 11.78 -8.83
C PRO A 162 16.89 11.20 -8.24
N ARG A 163 17.31 10.03 -8.73
CA ARG A 163 18.53 9.35 -8.25
C ARG A 163 19.01 8.21 -9.13
N LYS A 164 20.26 7.84 -8.90
CA LYS A 164 20.81 6.56 -9.37
C LYS A 164 20.40 5.43 -8.42
N LEU A 165 19.70 4.43 -8.96
CA LEU A 165 19.36 3.19 -8.28
C LEU A 165 20.48 2.17 -8.52
N LEU A 166 20.99 1.59 -7.43
CA LEU A 166 21.99 0.54 -7.49
C LEU A 166 21.34 -0.83 -7.29
N PRO A 167 21.95 -1.92 -7.78
CA PRO A 167 21.45 -3.26 -7.55
C PRO A 167 21.35 -3.56 -6.04
N GLY A 168 20.27 -4.22 -5.64
CA GLY A 168 19.92 -4.48 -4.25
C GLY A 168 18.63 -3.77 -3.83
N THR A 169 18.51 -3.49 -2.52
CA THR A 169 17.35 -2.80 -1.94
C THR A 169 17.72 -1.39 -1.53
N THR A 170 16.94 -0.42 -2.00
CA THR A 170 17.07 1.00 -1.66
C THR A 170 15.79 1.46 -0.97
N GLU A 171 15.92 1.98 0.26
CA GLU A 171 14.81 2.61 0.98
C GLU A 171 14.93 4.13 0.93
N ILE A 172 13.81 4.80 0.64
CA ILE A 172 13.77 6.24 0.37
C ILE A 172 12.64 6.85 1.19
N PRO A 173 12.93 7.71 2.19
CA PRO A 173 11.89 8.52 2.79
C PRO A 173 11.51 9.62 1.79
N PHE A 174 10.24 9.71 1.43
CA PHE A 174 9.80 10.65 0.38
C PHE A 174 8.68 11.60 0.83
N GLN A 175 7.92 11.25 1.87
CA GLN A 175 6.93 12.13 2.48
C GLN A 175 6.98 12.03 4.00
N ARG A 176 6.81 13.17 4.67
CA ARG A 176 6.85 13.30 6.13
C ARG A 176 5.83 14.33 6.58
N ALA A 177 5.09 14.02 7.63
CA ALA A 177 4.16 14.96 8.24
C ALA A 177 4.02 14.70 9.74
N LEU A 178 3.76 15.76 10.50
CA LEU A 178 3.30 15.63 11.87
C LEU A 178 1.81 15.27 11.84
N VAL A 179 1.45 14.30 12.68
CA VAL A 179 0.09 13.85 12.92
C VAL A 179 -0.16 13.90 14.42
N ALA A 180 -1.43 14.00 14.82
CA ALA A 180 -1.86 13.93 16.21
C ALA A 180 -2.56 12.58 16.45
N PRO A 181 -1.82 11.49 16.68
CA PRO A 181 -2.44 10.18 16.77
C PRO A 181 -3.16 10.01 18.12
N THR A 182 -4.43 9.63 18.05
CA THR A 182 -5.22 9.21 19.21
C THR A 182 -4.96 7.73 19.46
N ARG A 183 -4.64 7.36 20.71
CA ARG A 183 -4.48 5.97 21.13
C ARG A 183 -5.83 5.29 21.28
N LEU A 184 -5.95 4.10 20.72
CA LEU A 184 -7.17 3.32 20.69
C LEU A 184 -7.04 2.00 21.44
N LEU A 185 -8.14 1.60 22.06
CA LEU A 185 -8.40 0.23 22.48
C LEU A 185 -9.64 -0.30 21.76
N ARG A 186 -9.62 -1.53 21.24
CA ARG A 186 -10.73 -2.10 20.46
C ARG A 186 -11.13 -3.49 20.90
N TYR A 187 -12.44 -3.72 20.95
CA TYR A 187 -13.03 -5.05 20.77
C TYR A 187 -13.99 -5.00 19.59
N GLN A 188 -13.76 -5.84 18.59
CA GLN A 188 -14.66 -6.00 17.46
C GLN A 188 -14.83 -7.49 17.14
N GLY A 189 -16.06 -8.00 17.21
CA GLY A 189 -16.32 -9.41 16.92
C GLY A 189 -17.70 -9.89 17.34
N PRO A 190 -17.96 -11.20 17.28
CA PRO A 190 -19.17 -11.76 17.84
C PRO A 190 -19.22 -11.53 19.36
N PHE A 191 -20.43 -11.43 19.88
CA PHE A 191 -20.67 -11.36 21.31
C PHE A 191 -20.11 -12.60 22.02
N ARG A 192 -19.39 -12.37 23.12
CA ARG A 192 -18.78 -13.42 23.94
C ARG A 192 -19.26 -13.36 25.38
N THR A 193 -19.41 -14.55 25.97
CA THR A 193 -19.80 -14.74 27.37
C THR A 193 -18.59 -14.89 28.31
N GLU A 194 -17.37 -14.77 27.78
CA GLU A 194 -16.13 -14.82 28.54
C GLU A 194 -16.10 -13.68 29.58
N ALA A 195 -15.69 -13.99 30.81
CA ALA A 195 -15.62 -13.00 31.89
C ALA A 195 -14.52 -11.95 31.66
N ARG A 196 -13.51 -12.28 30.85
CA ARG A 196 -12.39 -11.39 30.52
C ARG A 196 -12.11 -11.44 29.03
N ILE A 197 -12.27 -10.30 28.36
CA ILE A 197 -12.12 -10.20 26.91
C ILE A 197 -10.88 -9.34 26.61
N PRO A 198 -9.90 -9.85 25.84
CA PRO A 198 -8.76 -9.06 25.44
C PRO A 198 -9.13 -7.96 24.45
N LEU A 199 -8.48 -6.81 24.61
CA LEU A 199 -8.60 -5.69 23.70
C LEU A 199 -7.39 -5.65 22.76
N GLU A 200 -7.59 -5.10 21.57
CA GLU A 200 -6.51 -4.71 20.68
C GLU A 200 -6.12 -3.26 20.94
N ARG A 201 -4.86 -2.93 20.67
CA ARG A 201 -4.35 -1.55 20.71
C ARG A 201 -4.08 -1.03 19.32
N GLY A 202 -4.24 0.28 19.15
CA GLY A 202 -4.01 0.93 17.87
C GLY A 202 -3.93 2.43 17.97
N TYR A 203 -3.84 3.06 16.81
CA TYR A 203 -3.76 4.50 16.64
C TYR A 203 -4.75 4.97 15.59
N ARG A 204 -5.29 6.17 15.78
CA ARG A 204 -6.13 6.87 14.80
C ARG A 204 -5.58 8.26 14.54
N PHE A 205 -5.47 8.65 13.28
CA PHE A 205 -5.01 9.98 12.89
C PHE A 205 -5.62 10.39 11.55
N GLN A 206 -5.55 11.67 11.20
CA GLN A 206 -5.91 12.16 9.87
C GLN A 206 -4.76 11.92 8.91
N ALA A 207 -5.05 11.33 7.75
CA ALA A 207 -4.06 11.05 6.72
C ALA A 207 -3.54 12.38 6.13
N PRO A 208 -2.25 12.71 6.30
CA PRO A 208 -1.69 13.99 5.84
C PRO A 208 -1.38 14.00 4.33
N PHE A 209 -1.46 12.83 3.69
CA PHE A 209 -1.30 12.59 2.26
C PHE A 209 -1.99 11.25 1.94
N PRO A 210 -2.24 10.90 0.67
CA PRO A 210 -2.83 9.62 0.31
C PRO A 210 -1.99 8.43 0.82
N LEU A 211 -2.60 7.51 1.55
CA LEU A 211 -1.95 6.33 2.12
C LEU A 211 -2.41 5.09 1.34
N ALA A 212 -1.53 4.56 0.49
CA ALA A 212 -1.73 3.25 -0.12
C ALA A 212 -1.71 2.15 0.96
N PRO A 213 -2.49 1.06 0.78
CA PRO A 213 -2.47 -0.05 1.73
C PRO A 213 -1.08 -0.64 1.90
N SER A 214 -0.54 -0.62 3.12
CA SER A 214 0.76 -1.25 3.39
C SER A 214 1.03 -1.49 4.87
N ALA A 215 2.15 -2.15 5.16
CA ALA A 215 2.71 -2.29 6.50
C ALA A 215 3.07 -0.93 7.10
N SER A 216 2.90 -0.80 8.40
CA SER A 216 3.26 0.38 9.16
C SER A 216 3.85 -0.01 10.50
N GLU A 217 4.98 0.60 10.82
CA GLU A 217 5.69 0.43 12.08
C GLU A 217 5.31 1.57 13.03
N VAL A 218 5.20 1.27 14.32
CA VAL A 218 5.00 2.29 15.36
C VAL A 218 6.15 2.25 16.34
N VAL A 219 6.75 3.41 16.56
CA VAL A 219 7.81 3.65 17.53
C VAL A 219 7.37 4.76 18.47
N GLU A 220 7.53 4.54 19.76
CA GLU A 220 7.23 5.53 20.80
C GLU A 220 8.24 5.41 21.93
N GLU A 221 8.68 6.53 22.47
CA GLU A 221 9.78 6.68 23.41
C GLU A 221 11.07 5.95 22.96
N GLY A 222 11.31 5.93 21.64
CA GLY A 222 12.42 5.20 21.02
C GLY A 222 12.29 3.68 21.02
N LEU A 223 11.13 3.14 21.42
CA LEU A 223 10.85 1.70 21.46
C LEU A 223 9.91 1.29 20.33
N PHE A 224 10.25 0.19 19.65
CA PHE A 224 9.36 -0.45 18.70
C PHE A 224 8.14 -1.04 19.43
N LEU A 225 6.95 -0.52 19.13
CA LEU A 225 5.71 -0.97 19.75
C LEU A 225 5.02 -2.07 18.95
N GLY A 226 5.24 -2.13 17.65
CA GLY A 226 4.66 -3.15 16.79
C GLY A 226 4.50 -2.72 15.35
N GLN A 227 3.97 -3.64 14.56
CA GLN A 227 3.60 -3.43 13.17
C GLN A 227 2.12 -3.72 12.97
N GLY A 228 1.50 -2.96 12.07
CA GLY A 228 0.15 -3.19 11.62
C GLY A 228 0.03 -2.95 10.11
N ARG A 229 -1.18 -3.07 9.58
CA ARG A 229 -1.48 -2.69 8.20
C ARG A 229 -2.37 -1.46 8.19
N LEU A 230 -1.97 -0.45 7.42
CA LEU A 230 -2.84 0.66 7.06
C LEU A 230 -3.70 0.24 5.85
N PRO A 231 -5.01 0.54 5.87
CA PRO A 231 -5.85 0.42 4.68
C PRO A 231 -5.59 1.58 3.71
N ALA A 232 -6.14 1.46 2.49
CA ALA A 232 -6.24 2.57 1.56
C ALA A 232 -6.97 3.74 2.25
N THR A 233 -6.29 4.87 2.40
CA THR A 233 -6.83 6.06 3.06
C THR A 233 -6.54 7.29 2.21
N LEU A 234 -7.58 8.02 1.83
CA LEU A 234 -7.41 9.29 1.10
C LEU A 234 -6.88 10.38 2.04
N GLU A 235 -6.24 11.39 1.47
CA GLU A 235 -5.82 12.57 2.22
C GLU A 235 -7.01 13.21 2.96
N GLY A 236 -6.76 13.67 4.19
CA GLY A 236 -7.77 14.27 5.06
C GLY A 236 -8.81 13.28 5.60
N SER A 237 -8.70 11.99 5.28
CA SER A 237 -9.54 10.93 5.85
C SER A 237 -8.90 10.31 7.08
N THR A 238 -9.72 9.71 7.93
CA THR A 238 -9.26 9.02 9.14
C THR A 238 -8.58 7.70 8.80
N ALA A 239 -7.32 7.55 9.21
CA ALA A 239 -6.56 6.31 9.18
C ALA A 239 -6.62 5.62 10.55
N GLU A 240 -6.77 4.29 10.56
CA GLU A 240 -6.65 3.47 11.76
C GLU A 240 -5.58 2.39 11.57
N LEU A 241 -4.66 2.30 12.53
CA LEU A 241 -3.57 1.33 12.56
C LEU A 241 -3.67 0.47 13.80
N TRP A 242 -3.80 -0.84 13.62
CA TRP A 242 -3.96 -1.81 14.70
C TRP A 242 -2.69 -2.65 14.87
N LEU A 243 -2.22 -2.77 16.12
CA LEU A 243 -0.96 -3.45 16.46
C LEU A 243 -1.18 -4.81 17.14
N GLY A 244 -2.43 -5.31 17.08
CA GLY A 244 -2.84 -6.55 17.73
C GLY A 244 -3.18 -6.36 19.22
N GLN A 245 -3.15 -7.47 19.95
CA GLN A 245 -3.63 -7.55 21.32
C GLN A 245 -2.83 -6.64 22.28
N ASP A 246 -3.55 -5.88 23.09
CA ASP A 246 -2.98 -5.11 24.19
C ASP A 246 -2.56 -6.04 25.33
N PRO A 247 -1.37 -5.87 25.94
CA PRO A 247 -0.92 -6.76 27.01
C PRO A 247 -1.69 -6.58 28.33
N ARG A 248 -2.31 -5.42 28.57
CA ARG A 248 -2.85 -5.02 29.89
C ARG A 248 -4.36 -4.79 29.89
N ALA A 249 -4.90 -4.21 28.83
CA ALA A 249 -6.29 -3.78 28.76
C ALA A 249 -7.24 -4.97 28.52
N ARG A 250 -8.24 -5.14 29.38
CA ARG A 250 -9.24 -6.21 29.32
C ARG A 250 -10.61 -5.63 29.63
N LEU A 251 -11.65 -6.10 28.94
CA LEU A 251 -13.02 -5.93 29.41
C LEU A 251 -13.30 -7.01 30.45
N GLU A 252 -13.92 -6.63 31.56
CA GLU A 252 -14.48 -7.55 32.55
C GLU A 252 -15.99 -7.59 32.36
N ARG A 253 -16.56 -8.79 32.24
CA ARG A 253 -17.98 -8.96 31.92
C ARG A 253 -18.69 -9.84 32.94
N THR A 254 -19.86 -9.39 33.38
CA THR A 254 -20.76 -10.13 34.26
C THR A 254 -22.16 -10.19 33.65
N PHE A 255 -22.89 -11.24 34.01
CA PHE A 255 -24.22 -11.52 33.50
C PHE A 255 -25.17 -11.76 34.66
N ARG A 256 -26.38 -11.20 34.54
CA ARG A 256 -27.49 -11.52 35.43
C ARG A 256 -28.72 -11.82 34.59
N LEU A 257 -29.25 -13.04 34.73
CA LEU A 257 -30.53 -13.39 34.12
C LEU A 257 -31.64 -12.53 34.76
N LEU A 258 -32.39 -11.80 33.92
CA LEU A 258 -33.52 -10.98 34.36
C LEU A 258 -34.84 -11.75 34.21
N THR A 259 -35.08 -12.28 33.01
CA THR A 259 -36.29 -13.02 32.68
C THR A 259 -35.96 -14.17 31.75
N GLN A 260 -36.76 -15.24 31.82
CA GLN A 260 -36.62 -16.42 31.00
C GLN A 260 -38.00 -16.99 30.66
N SER A 261 -38.22 -17.28 29.38
CA SER A 261 -39.40 -17.98 28.87
C SER A 261 -38.98 -19.24 28.11
N GLU A 262 -39.95 -19.95 27.52
CA GLU A 262 -39.67 -21.08 26.63
C GLU A 262 -38.93 -20.66 25.35
N GLN A 263 -39.16 -19.43 24.87
CA GLN A 263 -38.67 -18.96 23.57
C GLN A 263 -37.44 -18.04 23.69
N GLU A 264 -37.28 -17.33 24.81
CA GLU A 264 -36.26 -16.29 24.95
C GLU A 264 -35.71 -16.18 26.38
N ALA A 265 -34.52 -15.60 26.50
CA ALA A 265 -33.93 -15.21 27.77
C ALA A 265 -33.40 -13.77 27.68
N THR A 266 -33.68 -12.96 28.70
CA THR A 266 -33.18 -11.59 28.82
C THR A 266 -32.14 -11.50 29.92
N TYR A 267 -30.98 -10.94 29.58
CA TYR A 267 -29.83 -10.78 30.45
C TYR A 267 -29.56 -9.30 30.67
N LEU A 268 -29.21 -8.93 31.91
CA LEU A 268 -28.45 -7.72 32.19
C LEU A 268 -26.97 -8.07 32.01
N VAL A 269 -26.32 -7.39 31.09
CA VAL A 269 -24.89 -7.51 30.84
C VAL A 269 -24.21 -6.27 31.38
N GLU A 270 -23.23 -6.46 32.26
CA GLU A 270 -22.36 -5.38 32.71
C GLU A 270 -20.95 -5.63 32.16
N THR A 271 -20.43 -4.67 31.41
CA THR A 271 -19.07 -4.70 30.86
C THR A 271 -18.29 -3.54 31.46
N ARG A 272 -17.25 -3.86 32.24
CA ARG A 272 -16.35 -2.90 32.87
C ARG A 272 -15.03 -2.85 32.12
N LEU A 273 -14.49 -1.65 31.95
CA LEU A 273 -13.12 -1.41 31.50
C LEU A 273 -12.46 -0.39 32.40
N GLU A 274 -11.19 -0.62 32.73
CA GLU A 274 -10.29 0.39 33.29
C GLU A 274 -9.20 0.70 32.27
N ASN A 275 -8.95 1.98 32.00
CA ASN A 275 -7.80 2.40 31.21
C ASN A 275 -6.50 2.15 32.02
N PRO A 276 -5.64 1.19 31.64
CA PRO A 276 -4.48 0.83 32.45
C PRO A 276 -3.34 1.86 32.35
N TYR A 277 -3.47 2.88 31.49
CA TYR A 277 -2.41 3.78 31.11
C TYR A 277 -2.46 5.15 31.80
N PRO A 278 -1.32 5.85 31.90
CA PRO A 278 -1.24 7.21 32.44
C PRO A 278 -1.65 8.30 31.44
N TYR A 279 -2.17 7.91 30.28
CA TYR A 279 -2.60 8.81 29.19
C TYR A 279 -4.03 8.48 28.74
N PRO A 280 -4.74 9.41 28.10
CA PRO A 280 -6.07 9.15 27.57
C PRO A 280 -6.04 8.13 26.41
N VAL A 281 -7.11 7.35 26.32
CA VAL A 281 -7.36 6.41 25.21
C VAL A 281 -8.82 6.49 24.79
N THR A 282 -9.12 6.13 23.54
CA THR A 282 -10.50 5.96 23.08
C THR A 282 -10.82 4.48 22.95
N LEU A 283 -11.87 4.03 23.63
CA LEU A 283 -12.41 2.69 23.50
C LEU A 283 -13.36 2.60 22.31
N LEU A 284 -13.14 1.62 21.44
CA LEU A 284 -14.04 1.23 20.36
C LEU A 284 -14.60 -0.17 20.65
N LEU A 285 -15.90 -0.27 20.86
CA LEU A 285 -16.60 -1.55 21.00
C LEU A 285 -17.54 -1.75 19.82
N ALA A 286 -17.48 -2.92 19.20
CA ALA A 286 -18.46 -3.36 18.23
C ALA A 286 -18.72 -4.85 18.40
N GLU A 287 -19.95 -5.22 18.72
CA GLU A 287 -20.33 -6.63 18.85
C GLU A 287 -21.47 -6.98 17.92
N SER A 288 -21.43 -8.20 17.39
CA SER A 288 -22.55 -8.81 16.68
C SER A 288 -23.19 -9.93 17.51
N PHE A 289 -24.50 -10.09 17.42
CA PHE A 289 -25.27 -11.10 18.14
C PHE A 289 -25.91 -12.11 17.17
N PRO A 290 -26.18 -13.35 17.62
CA PRO A 290 -27.01 -14.26 16.86
C PRO A 290 -28.41 -13.67 16.67
N LYS A 291 -28.99 -13.85 15.47
CA LYS A 291 -30.35 -13.39 15.16
C LYS A 291 -31.38 -14.48 15.48
N PRO A 292 -32.61 -14.11 15.92
CA PRO A 292 -33.04 -12.77 16.32
C PRO A 292 -32.37 -12.31 17.64
N PHE A 293 -32.31 -11.01 17.90
CA PHE A 293 -31.92 -10.47 19.21
C PHE A 293 -32.66 -9.16 19.47
N ARG A 294 -32.78 -8.76 20.74
CA ARG A 294 -33.21 -7.41 21.14
C ARG A 294 -32.17 -6.80 22.06
N LEU A 295 -31.79 -5.55 21.80
CA LEU A 295 -30.76 -4.84 22.53
C LEU A 295 -31.31 -3.50 23.04
N ASP A 296 -31.17 -3.26 24.34
CA ASP A 296 -31.37 -1.96 24.97
C ASP A 296 -30.04 -1.52 25.59
N PHE A 297 -29.28 -0.72 24.84
CA PHE A 297 -27.97 -0.23 25.22
C PHE A 297 -27.88 1.29 25.02
N PRO A 298 -28.21 2.09 26.05
CA PRO A 298 -28.11 3.53 26.00
C PRO A 298 -26.70 4.01 25.63
N GLY A 299 -26.61 4.93 24.66
CA GLY A 299 -25.35 5.52 24.19
C GLY A 299 -24.61 4.70 23.12
N ALA A 300 -25.00 3.46 22.88
CA ALA A 300 -24.50 2.69 21.73
C ALA A 300 -25.31 3.05 20.46
N THR A 301 -24.62 3.05 19.31
CA THR A 301 -25.26 3.12 18.00
C THR A 301 -25.75 1.73 17.61
N PRO A 302 -27.07 1.50 17.44
CA PRO A 302 -27.59 0.21 17.05
C PRO A 302 -27.20 -0.12 15.59
N LEU A 303 -26.86 -1.38 15.34
CA LEU A 303 -26.59 -1.94 14.02
C LEU A 303 -27.54 -3.13 13.76
N PRO A 304 -27.83 -3.49 12.49
CA PRO A 304 -28.67 -4.63 12.17
C PRO A 304 -28.20 -5.97 12.77
N GLU A 305 -26.90 -6.10 13.00
CA GLU A 305 -26.23 -7.27 13.55
C GLU A 305 -25.81 -7.11 15.02
N GLY A 306 -25.89 -5.90 15.59
CA GLY A 306 -25.56 -5.65 16.99
C GLY A 306 -25.38 -4.17 17.33
N TYR A 307 -24.18 -3.75 17.74
CA TYR A 307 -23.94 -2.35 18.12
C TYR A 307 -22.53 -1.85 17.82
N ARG A 308 -22.37 -0.53 17.84
CA ARG A 308 -21.08 0.17 17.92
C ARG A 308 -21.11 1.21 19.03
N LEU A 309 -20.02 1.32 19.78
CA LEU A 309 -19.82 2.33 20.83
C LEU A 309 -18.40 2.89 20.74
N GLU A 310 -18.28 4.20 20.84
CA GLU A 310 -17.01 4.90 20.97
C GLU A 310 -17.03 5.73 22.25
N LEU A 311 -16.01 5.58 23.10
CA LEU A 311 -15.97 6.21 24.41
C LEU A 311 -14.54 6.69 24.75
N PRO A 312 -14.32 8.00 24.96
CA PRO A 312 -13.04 8.48 25.48
C PRO A 312 -12.90 8.11 26.97
N LEU A 313 -11.70 7.67 27.36
CA LEU A 313 -11.33 7.34 28.73
C LEU A 313 -10.14 8.18 29.16
N LYS A 314 -10.28 8.86 30.29
CA LYS A 314 -9.17 9.57 30.94
C LYS A 314 -8.12 8.56 31.45
N PRO A 315 -6.89 9.03 31.76
CA PRO A 315 -5.91 8.21 32.45
C PRO A 315 -6.52 7.52 33.68
N LYS A 316 -6.32 6.20 33.80
CA LYS A 316 -6.82 5.40 34.94
C LYS A 316 -8.32 5.41 35.19
N GLU A 317 -9.12 5.92 34.25
CA GLU A 317 -10.57 5.94 34.39
C GLU A 317 -11.15 4.53 34.24
N ALA A 318 -12.05 4.17 35.15
CA ALA A 318 -12.89 2.98 35.04
C ALA A 318 -14.30 3.36 34.62
N LYS A 319 -14.87 2.62 33.66
CA LYS A 319 -16.25 2.75 33.19
C LYS A 319 -16.93 1.41 33.26
N THR A 320 -18.17 1.41 33.73
CA THR A 320 -19.09 0.27 33.67
C THR A 320 -20.20 0.61 32.70
N LEU A 321 -20.38 -0.26 31.71
CA LEU A 321 -21.41 -0.20 30.70
C LEU A 321 -22.44 -1.28 31.02
N ALA A 322 -23.70 -0.89 31.23
CA ALA A 322 -24.78 -1.83 31.53
C ALA A 322 -25.84 -1.78 30.44
N TYR A 323 -26.23 -2.94 29.92
CA TYR A 323 -27.24 -3.06 28.86
C TYR A 323 -28.06 -4.34 29.00
N ARG A 324 -29.25 -4.33 28.41
CA ARG A 324 -30.13 -5.51 28.36
C ARG A 324 -30.05 -6.17 27.00
N LEU A 325 -29.84 -7.49 27.01
CA LEU A 325 -29.77 -8.32 25.82
C LEU A 325 -30.79 -9.45 25.92
N THR A 326 -31.70 -9.53 24.97
CA THR A 326 -32.63 -10.66 24.81
C THR A 326 -32.20 -11.53 23.64
N LEU A 327 -32.03 -12.82 23.89
CA LEU A 327 -31.66 -13.82 22.90
C LEU A 327 -32.70 -14.95 22.84
N PRO A 328 -32.90 -15.58 21.67
CA PRO A 328 -33.71 -16.78 21.51
C PRO A 328 -33.03 -17.94 22.25
N ARG A 329 -33.85 -18.92 22.63
CA ARG A 329 -33.41 -20.08 23.40
C ARG A 329 -33.25 -21.34 22.55
#